data_AF-A0A1H8YR06-F1
#
_entry.id   AF-A0A1H8YR06-F1
#
_cell.length_a   1.000
_cell.length_b   1.000
_cell.length_c   1.000
_cell.angle_alpha   90.00
_cell.angle_beta   90.00
_cell.angle_gamma   90.00
#
_symmetry.space_group_name_H-M   'P 1'
#
loop_
_entity.id
_entity.type
_entity.pdbx_description
1 polymer ?
#
loop_
_entity_poly.entity_id
_entity_poly.type
_entity_poly.pdbx_seq_one_letter_code
_entity_poly.pdbx_strand_id
1 'polypeptide(L)'
;MRYPLIVVLPAGTDLTDLDNVLADVMAPFDENREDIADLPDDQPLTWDRYAIGDRFSGFFPVRAGAERADLIHPRLADGADTHDAVCDGGRIRALDLERKRVNAARHLRTPSAKASAADHSWVALAQRARDTAIPTGAVLTHEGVWLSPGGVRFVTERSGPAYDAFVALANAYLDALDDDTILVLVDCHT
;
A
#
# COMPACT_ATOMS: atom_id res chain seq x y z
N MET A 1 6.95 9.93 12.16
CA MET A 1 6.48 8.52 12.20
C MET A 1 6.72 7.89 10.83
N ARG A 2 6.50 6.58 10.62
CA ARG A 2 6.54 6.00 9.25
C ARG A 2 5.36 5.08 9.01
N TYR A 3 4.76 5.15 7.83
CA TYR A 3 3.63 4.30 7.48
C TYR A 3 3.59 3.99 5.97
N PRO A 4 3.06 2.80 5.61
CA PRO A 4 2.91 2.43 4.20
C PRO A 4 1.67 3.09 3.59
N LEU A 5 1.83 3.65 2.40
CA LEU A 5 0.75 4.16 1.56
C LEU A 5 0.80 3.44 0.21
N ILE A 6 -0.35 2.93 -0.25
CA ILE A 6 -0.50 2.50 -1.63
C ILE A 6 -1.01 3.68 -2.45
N VAL A 7 -0.25 4.11 -3.45
CA VAL A 7 -0.67 5.09 -4.44
C VAL A 7 -1.15 4.34 -5.68
N VAL A 8 -2.33 4.70 -6.17
CA VAL A 8 -2.95 4.10 -7.36
C VAL A 8 -2.82 5.09 -8.50
N LEU A 9 -2.17 4.68 -9.59
CA LEU A 9 -1.93 5.54 -10.76
C LEU A 9 -2.70 5.00 -11.98
N PRO A 10 -3.22 5.89 -12.86
CA PRO A 10 -3.94 5.48 -14.06
C PRO A 10 -3.11 4.57 -14.99
N ALA A 11 -3.80 3.75 -15.78
CA ALA A 11 -3.15 2.82 -16.72
C ALA A 11 -2.20 3.49 -17.74
N GLY A 12 -2.47 4.74 -18.10
CA GLY A 12 -1.65 5.52 -19.05
C GLY A 12 -0.37 6.12 -18.47
N THR A 13 -0.10 5.96 -17.17
CA THR A 13 1.09 6.54 -16.54
C THR A 13 2.37 5.95 -17.11
N ASP A 14 3.31 6.84 -17.48
CA ASP A 14 4.65 6.47 -17.90
C ASP A 14 5.52 6.17 -16.67
N LEU A 15 5.93 4.91 -16.52
CA LEU A 15 6.75 4.47 -15.40
C LEU A 15 8.18 5.03 -15.45
N THR A 16 8.63 5.58 -16.58
CA THR A 16 9.93 6.26 -16.66
C THR A 16 9.91 7.66 -16.04
N ASP A 17 8.71 8.25 -15.88
CA ASP A 17 8.47 9.55 -15.24
C ASP A 17 7.82 9.41 -13.85
N LEU A 18 7.91 8.21 -13.27
CA LEU A 18 7.20 7.86 -12.04
C LEU A 18 7.47 8.82 -10.87
N ASP A 19 8.72 9.26 -10.71
CA ASP A 19 9.10 10.15 -9.60
C ASP A 19 8.34 11.49 -9.68
N ASN A 20 8.20 12.08 -10.88
CA ASN A 20 7.46 13.32 -11.09
C ASN A 20 5.95 13.11 -10.92
N VAL A 21 5.42 12.02 -11.48
CA VAL A 21 3.99 11.69 -11.33
C VAL A 21 3.61 11.49 -9.86
N LEU A 22 4.46 10.80 -9.09
CA LEU A 22 4.23 10.65 -7.66
C LEU A 22 4.33 11.98 -6.93
N ALA A 23 5.29 12.84 -7.27
CA ALA A 23 5.42 14.16 -6.66
C ALA A 23 4.14 14.98 -6.86
N ASP A 24 3.60 15.00 -8.07
CA ASP A 24 2.37 15.72 -8.40
C ASP A 24 1.14 15.16 -7.67
N VAL A 25 0.97 13.84 -7.65
CA VAL A 25 -0.19 13.18 -7.02
C VAL A 25 -0.13 13.29 -5.50
N MET A 26 1.07 13.28 -4.92
CA MET A 26 1.27 13.36 -3.48
C MET A 26 1.24 14.80 -2.97
N ALA A 27 1.64 15.79 -3.79
CA ALA A 27 1.80 17.19 -3.40
C ALA A 27 0.64 17.77 -2.57
N PRO A 28 -0.65 17.47 -2.83
CA PRO A 28 -1.75 17.98 -2.00
C PRO A 28 -1.65 17.61 -0.52
N PHE A 29 -0.89 16.56 -0.18
CA PHE A 29 -0.79 15.97 1.15
C PHE A 29 0.55 16.25 1.87
N ASP A 30 1.45 17.01 1.23
CA ASP A 30 2.78 17.38 1.75
C ASP A 30 2.68 18.38 2.92
N GLU A 31 3.29 18.04 4.06
CA GLU A 31 3.32 18.86 5.27
C GLU A 31 4.37 19.98 5.25
N ASN A 32 5.22 20.05 4.22
CA ASN A 32 6.21 21.12 4.05
C ASN A 32 5.74 22.24 3.12
N ARG A 33 4.48 22.25 2.69
CA ARG A 33 3.99 23.30 1.80
C ARG A 33 3.98 24.66 2.49
N GLU A 34 4.42 25.69 1.76
CA GLU A 34 4.46 27.06 2.30
C GLU A 34 3.05 27.66 2.49
N ASP A 35 2.02 27.12 1.84
CA ASP A 35 0.63 27.60 1.88
C ASP A 35 -0.23 26.94 2.98
N ILE A 36 0.39 26.17 3.90
CA ILE A 36 -0.32 25.45 4.97
C ILE A 36 -1.13 26.36 5.89
N ALA A 37 -0.69 27.61 6.07
CA ALA A 37 -1.36 28.57 6.95
C ALA A 37 -2.82 28.85 6.55
N ASP A 38 -3.19 28.60 5.28
CA ASP A 38 -4.52 28.87 4.73
C ASP A 38 -5.35 27.59 4.51
N LEU A 39 -4.81 26.40 4.83
CA LEU A 39 -5.54 25.14 4.68
C LEU A 39 -6.48 24.92 5.87
N PRO A 40 -7.70 24.43 5.64
CA PRO A 40 -8.60 24.10 6.73
C PRO A 40 -8.06 22.93 7.55
N ASP A 41 -8.34 22.92 8.86
CA ASP A 41 -7.83 21.94 9.83
C ASP A 41 -8.13 20.47 9.46
N ASP A 42 -9.11 20.24 8.57
CA ASP A 42 -9.53 18.93 8.10
C ASP A 42 -8.74 18.39 6.90
N GLN A 43 -7.85 19.16 6.27
CA GLN A 43 -7.01 18.65 5.20
C GLN A 43 -5.89 17.74 5.74
N PRO A 44 -5.74 16.51 5.21
CA PRO A 44 -4.73 15.57 5.69
C PRO A 44 -3.33 15.93 5.16
N LEU A 45 -2.70 16.93 5.77
CA LEU A 45 -1.24 17.07 5.72
C LEU A 45 -0.65 15.86 6.45
N THR A 46 0.02 14.98 5.72
CA THR A 46 0.29 13.61 6.17
C THR A 46 1.74 13.18 6.05
N TRP A 47 2.62 13.93 5.37
CA TRP A 47 4.02 13.53 5.22
C TRP A 47 5.02 14.68 4.99
N ASP A 48 6.27 14.59 5.49
CA ASP A 48 7.39 15.49 5.16
C ASP A 48 8.26 14.99 3.99
N ARG A 49 8.36 13.68 3.84
CA ARG A 49 8.97 13.03 2.68
C ARG A 49 8.39 11.65 2.45
N TYR A 50 8.56 11.13 1.24
CA TYR A 50 8.23 9.74 0.92
C TYR A 50 9.38 9.08 0.14
N ALA A 51 9.38 7.75 0.12
CA ALA A 51 10.28 6.96 -0.71
C ALA A 51 9.56 5.72 -1.24
N ILE A 52 9.86 5.33 -2.49
CA ILE A 52 9.54 3.99 -2.98
C ILE A 52 10.58 3.03 -2.39
N GLY A 53 10.10 2.00 -1.70
CA GLY A 53 10.96 1.04 -1.00
C GLY A 53 11.23 1.41 0.46
N ASP A 54 12.50 1.34 0.87
CA ASP A 54 12.95 1.43 2.27
C ASP A 54 12.36 0.30 3.15
N ARG A 55 11.68 0.63 4.26
CA ARG A 55 11.20 -0.33 5.26
C ARG A 55 10.25 -1.37 4.69
N PHE A 56 9.53 -1.00 3.63
CA PHE A 56 8.51 -1.84 3.02
C PHE A 56 8.92 -2.39 1.65
N SER A 57 10.22 -2.37 1.33
CA SER A 57 10.77 -2.92 0.09
C SER A 57 10.37 -4.38 -0.15
N GLY A 58 10.12 -4.75 -1.42
CA GLY A 58 9.73 -6.09 -1.83
C GLY A 58 8.30 -6.45 -1.40
N PHE A 59 7.40 -5.46 -1.40
CA PHE A 59 6.06 -5.66 -0.87
C PHE A 59 5.19 -6.60 -1.72
N PHE A 60 5.17 -6.42 -3.04
CA PHE A 60 4.28 -7.15 -3.94
C PHE A 60 5.00 -8.36 -4.54
N PRO A 61 4.44 -9.58 -4.42
CA PRO A 61 4.91 -10.73 -5.18
C PRO A 61 4.69 -10.49 -6.67
N VAL A 62 5.69 -10.83 -7.48
CA VAL A 62 5.64 -10.73 -8.94
C VAL A 62 4.97 -11.97 -9.53
N ARG A 63 4.06 -11.77 -10.49
CA ARG A 63 3.39 -12.84 -11.24
C ARG A 63 4.39 -13.52 -12.17
N ALA A 64 4.29 -14.84 -12.32
CA ALA A 64 5.17 -15.58 -13.21
C ALA A 64 5.02 -15.08 -14.67
N GLY A 65 6.15 -14.80 -15.33
CA GLY A 65 6.17 -14.27 -16.70
C GLY A 65 5.84 -12.78 -16.81
N ALA A 66 5.75 -12.04 -15.70
CA ALA A 66 5.60 -10.60 -15.75
C ALA A 66 6.80 -9.93 -16.43
N GLU A 67 6.53 -8.94 -17.28
CA GLU A 67 7.55 -8.15 -17.96
C GLU A 67 8.21 -7.18 -16.98
N ARG A 68 9.54 -7.06 -17.03
CA ARG A 68 10.29 -6.16 -16.12
C ARG A 68 9.86 -4.70 -16.24
N ALA A 69 9.41 -4.30 -17.43
CA ALA A 69 8.92 -2.96 -17.73
C ALA A 69 7.59 -2.62 -17.03
N ASP A 70 6.85 -3.63 -16.54
CA ASP A 70 5.62 -3.44 -15.79
C ASP A 70 5.84 -3.37 -14.27
N LEU A 71 7.10 -3.46 -13.81
CA LEU A 71 7.46 -3.58 -12.39
C LEU A 71 8.25 -2.37 -11.88
N ILE A 72 7.91 -1.93 -10.68
CA ILE A 72 8.60 -0.87 -9.93
C ILE A 72 9.39 -1.53 -8.81
N HIS A 73 10.72 -1.40 -8.84
CA HIS A 73 11.60 -2.02 -7.86
C HIS A 73 12.22 -0.97 -6.93
N PRO A 74 12.56 -1.33 -5.69
CA PRO A 74 13.23 -0.41 -4.78
C PRO A 74 14.55 0.05 -5.37
N ARG A 75 14.87 1.33 -5.17
CA ARG A 75 16.20 1.85 -5.44
C ARG A 75 17.10 1.47 -4.27
N LEU A 76 17.72 0.29 -4.32
CA LEU A 76 18.68 -0.14 -3.30
C LEU A 76 19.95 0.71 -3.41
N ALA A 77 20.43 1.24 -2.28
CA ALA A 77 21.53 2.21 -2.21
C ALA A 77 22.88 1.68 -2.71
N ASP A 78 23.03 0.35 -2.79
CA ASP A 78 24.23 -0.36 -3.18
C ASP A 78 24.12 -1.04 -4.55
N GLY A 79 23.00 -0.85 -5.26
CA GLY A 79 22.75 -1.55 -6.52
C GLY A 79 22.63 -3.06 -6.36
N ALA A 80 22.37 -3.56 -5.15
CA ALA A 80 22.11 -4.98 -4.94
C ALA A 80 20.92 -5.42 -5.81
N ASP A 81 21.04 -6.60 -6.42
CA ASP A 81 19.96 -7.16 -7.22
C ASP A 81 18.71 -7.30 -6.37
N THR A 82 17.67 -6.54 -6.73
CA THR A 82 16.35 -6.74 -6.15
C THR A 82 15.86 -8.12 -6.53
N HIS A 83 15.38 -8.89 -5.55
CA HIS A 83 14.92 -10.25 -5.79
C HIS A 83 13.75 -10.24 -6.79
N ASP A 84 13.93 -10.79 -8.00
CA ASP A 84 12.95 -10.75 -9.11
C ASP A 84 11.54 -11.27 -8.76
N ALA A 85 11.40 -12.04 -7.68
CA ALA A 85 10.11 -12.51 -7.20
C ALA A 85 9.27 -11.46 -6.44
N VAL A 86 9.83 -10.29 -6.08
CA VAL A 86 9.11 -9.22 -5.38
C VAL A 86 9.48 -7.83 -5.90
N CYS A 87 8.56 -6.88 -5.76
CA CYS A 87 8.67 -5.50 -6.21
C CYS A 87 7.92 -4.55 -5.26
N ASP A 88 8.04 -3.24 -5.44
CA ASP A 88 7.34 -2.21 -4.66
C ASP A 88 6.13 -1.61 -5.37
N GLY A 89 5.93 -2.01 -6.62
CA GLY A 89 4.78 -1.63 -7.39
C GLY A 89 4.84 -2.18 -8.79
N GLY A 90 3.86 -1.80 -9.59
CA GLY A 90 3.76 -2.18 -10.98
C GLY A 90 2.33 -2.20 -11.46
N ARG A 91 2.15 -2.58 -12.72
CA ARG A 91 0.80 -2.82 -13.27
C ARG A 91 0.17 -4.01 -12.57
N ILE A 92 -1.12 -3.96 -12.26
CA ILE A 92 -1.84 -5.03 -11.54
C ILE A 92 -1.66 -6.40 -12.22
N ARG A 93 -1.67 -6.46 -13.55
CA ARG A 93 -1.41 -7.69 -14.33
C ARG A 93 -0.05 -8.34 -14.04
N ALA A 94 0.93 -7.58 -13.59
CA ALA A 94 2.27 -8.05 -13.24
C ALA A 94 2.40 -8.45 -11.76
N LEU A 95 1.41 -8.10 -10.93
CA LEU A 95 1.39 -8.38 -9.49
C LEU A 95 0.56 -9.63 -9.18
N ASP A 96 1.01 -10.41 -8.20
CA ASP A 96 0.31 -11.59 -7.69
C ASP A 96 -0.32 -11.28 -6.31
N LEU A 97 -1.36 -10.44 -6.35
CA LEU A 97 -2.09 -9.97 -5.16
C LEU A 97 -2.75 -11.14 -4.41
N GLU A 98 -3.25 -12.15 -5.12
CA GLU A 98 -3.85 -13.33 -4.49
C GLU A 98 -2.80 -14.16 -3.74
N ARG A 99 -1.59 -14.35 -4.29
CA ARG A 99 -0.50 -15.00 -3.55
C ARG A 99 -0.15 -14.23 -2.29
N LYS A 100 -0.17 -12.89 -2.31
CA LYS A 100 0.04 -12.07 -1.11
C LYS A 100 -1.06 -12.31 -0.07
N ARG A 101 -2.34 -12.31 -0.47
CA ARG A 101 -3.49 -12.64 0.39
C ARG A 101 -3.37 -14.04 1.00
N VAL A 102 -3.10 -15.06 0.18
CA VAL A 102 -2.89 -16.46 0.63
C VAL A 102 -1.71 -16.57 1.60
N ASN A 103 -0.59 -15.90 1.31
CA ASN A 103 0.56 -15.90 2.19
C ASN A 103 0.23 -15.30 3.56
N ALA A 104 -0.50 -14.19 3.61
CA ALA A 104 -0.91 -13.57 4.87
C ALA A 104 -1.75 -14.55 5.72
N ALA A 105 -2.73 -15.21 5.11
CA ALA A 105 -3.53 -16.24 5.79
C ALA A 105 -2.68 -17.41 6.32
N ARG A 106 -1.66 -17.83 5.56
CA ARG A 106 -0.76 -18.93 5.92
C ARG A 106 0.14 -18.58 7.11
N HIS A 107 0.61 -17.33 7.22
CA HIS A 107 1.46 -16.92 8.34
C HIS A 107 0.76 -17.04 9.70
N LEU A 108 -0.57 -16.91 9.74
CA LEU A 108 -1.35 -17.15 10.96
C LEU A 108 -1.34 -18.62 11.43
N ARG A 109 -0.97 -19.58 10.56
CA ARG A 109 -0.89 -21.00 10.95
C ARG A 109 0.40 -21.37 11.67
N THR A 110 1.32 -20.41 11.85
CA THR A 110 2.57 -20.62 12.60
C THR A 110 2.28 -20.88 14.08
N PRO A 111 3.06 -21.74 14.77
CA PRO A 111 2.81 -22.10 16.17
C PRO A 111 2.70 -20.90 17.13
N SER A 112 3.45 -19.83 16.88
CA SER A 112 3.41 -18.60 17.66
C SER A 112 2.07 -17.87 17.56
N ALA A 113 1.45 -17.83 16.38
CA ALA A 113 0.13 -17.23 16.17
C ALA A 113 -1.01 -18.09 16.75
N LYS A 114 -0.81 -19.41 16.90
CA LYS A 114 -1.81 -20.31 17.51
C LYS A 114 -2.02 -20.06 19.00
N ALA A 115 -0.98 -19.62 19.71
CA ALA A 115 -1.06 -19.39 21.15
C ALA A 115 -1.98 -18.21 21.54
N SER A 116 -2.23 -17.25 20.62
CA SER A 116 -3.07 -16.07 20.86
C SER A 116 -4.51 -16.20 20.36
N ALA A 117 -4.87 -17.31 19.70
CA ALA A 117 -6.12 -17.46 18.96
C ALA A 117 -7.25 -18.16 19.73
N ALA A 118 -7.10 -18.38 21.04
CA ALA A 118 -7.99 -19.24 21.84
C ALA A 118 -9.49 -18.88 21.75
N ASP A 119 -9.83 -17.63 21.41
CA ASP A 119 -11.20 -17.11 21.36
C ASP A 119 -11.76 -16.85 19.95
N HIS A 120 -11.00 -17.10 18.87
CA HIS A 120 -11.43 -16.80 17.50
C HIS A 120 -11.45 -18.03 16.59
N SER A 121 -12.44 -18.11 15.69
CA SER A 121 -12.44 -19.10 14.61
C SER A 121 -11.24 -18.89 13.69
N TRP A 122 -10.47 -19.95 13.46
CA TRP A 122 -9.34 -19.95 12.50
C TRP A 122 -9.73 -19.46 11.12
N VAL A 123 -10.97 -19.71 10.68
CA VAL A 123 -11.49 -19.24 9.39
C VAL A 123 -11.60 -17.72 9.38
N ALA A 124 -12.15 -17.11 10.45
CA ALA A 124 -12.29 -15.67 10.57
C ALA A 124 -10.93 -14.96 10.65
N LEU A 125 -9.97 -15.53 11.40
CA LEU A 125 -8.61 -15.00 11.46
C LEU A 125 -7.91 -15.07 10.10
N ALA A 126 -8.01 -16.21 9.42
CA ALA A 126 -7.43 -16.38 8.09
C ALA A 126 -8.03 -15.38 7.08
N GLN A 127 -9.35 -15.19 7.10
CA GLN A 127 -10.01 -14.22 6.24
C GLN A 127 -9.53 -12.81 6.55
N ARG A 128 -9.51 -12.41 7.82
CA ARG A 128 -9.01 -11.09 8.22
C ARG A 128 -7.58 -10.85 7.75
N ALA A 129 -6.69 -11.84 7.86
CA ALA A 129 -5.32 -11.69 7.36
C ALA A 129 -5.25 -11.53 5.83
N ARG A 130 -6.14 -12.21 5.07
CA ARG A 130 -6.27 -11.99 3.62
C ARG A 130 -6.69 -10.55 3.34
N ASP A 131 -7.74 -10.09 4.03
CA ASP A 131 -8.32 -8.77 3.80
C ASP A 131 -7.33 -7.64 4.12
N THR A 132 -6.50 -7.80 5.16
CA THR A 132 -5.49 -6.81 5.53
C THR A 132 -4.16 -6.96 4.78
N ALA A 133 -4.02 -7.91 3.86
CA ALA A 133 -2.74 -8.24 3.25
C ALA A 133 -2.18 -7.14 2.33
N ILE A 134 -3.08 -6.41 1.67
CA ILE A 134 -2.75 -5.35 0.71
C ILE A 134 -2.93 -3.95 1.36
N PRO A 135 -4.14 -3.55 1.83
CA PRO A 135 -4.31 -2.27 2.49
C PRO A 135 -3.64 -2.29 3.89
N THR A 136 -2.38 -1.87 3.95
CA THR A 136 -1.53 -1.98 5.16
C THR A 136 -1.43 -0.71 5.99
N GLY A 137 -1.78 0.45 5.42
CA GLY A 137 -1.81 1.74 6.10
C GLY A 137 -2.90 2.62 5.49
N ALA A 138 -2.62 3.24 4.36
CA ALA A 138 -3.58 4.05 3.61
C ALA A 138 -3.57 3.68 2.12
N VAL A 139 -4.59 4.13 1.39
CA VAL A 139 -4.64 4.07 -0.08
C VAL A 139 -4.97 5.45 -0.63
N LEU A 140 -4.15 5.97 -1.54
CA LEU A 140 -4.45 7.15 -2.35
C LEU A 140 -4.98 6.68 -3.70
N THR A 141 -6.26 6.95 -3.96
CA THR A 141 -6.91 6.54 -5.21
C THR A 141 -6.45 7.39 -6.39
N HIS A 142 -6.66 6.91 -7.61
CA HIS A 142 -6.24 7.65 -8.81
C HIS A 142 -7.12 8.89 -9.08
N GLU A 143 -8.27 8.99 -8.41
CA GLU A 143 -9.12 10.19 -8.34
C GLU A 143 -8.69 11.17 -7.25
N GLY A 144 -7.59 10.91 -6.54
CA GLY A 144 -7.05 11.79 -5.50
C GLY A 144 -7.74 11.66 -4.13
N VAL A 145 -8.45 10.55 -3.87
CA VAL A 145 -9.11 10.32 -2.58
C VAL A 145 -8.17 9.57 -1.63
N TRP A 146 -7.95 10.11 -0.43
CA TRP A 146 -7.19 9.45 0.63
C TRP A 146 -8.08 8.54 1.47
N LEU A 147 -7.91 7.23 1.34
CA LEU A 147 -8.57 6.22 2.16
C LEU A 147 -7.69 5.85 3.34
N SER A 148 -8.19 6.08 4.56
CA SER A 148 -7.54 5.66 5.80
C SER A 148 -8.54 5.18 6.85
N PRO A 149 -8.11 4.30 7.79
CA PRO A 149 -8.87 3.95 8.98
C PRO A 149 -9.43 5.18 9.69
N GLY A 150 -10.75 5.23 9.88
CA GLY A 150 -11.43 6.31 10.61
C GLY A 150 -11.31 7.70 9.98
N GLY A 151 -10.86 7.81 8.72
CA GLY A 151 -10.60 9.10 8.07
C GLY A 151 -9.48 9.90 8.76
N VAL A 152 -8.71 9.27 9.66
CA VAL A 152 -7.62 9.94 10.36
C VAL A 152 -6.34 9.88 9.54
N ARG A 153 -5.48 10.88 9.75
CA ARG A 153 -4.21 11.07 9.04
C ARG A 153 -3.26 9.88 9.23
N PHE A 154 -3.29 9.24 10.39
CA PHE A 154 -2.39 8.14 10.75
C PHE A 154 -3.14 6.92 11.28
N VAL A 155 -2.71 5.74 10.83
CA VAL A 155 -3.18 4.47 11.39
C VAL A 155 -2.44 4.18 12.68
N THR A 156 -2.96 4.68 13.79
CA THR A 156 -2.48 4.33 15.13
C THR A 156 -3.10 3.01 15.62
N GLU A 157 -4.30 2.68 15.15
CA GLU A 157 -5.02 1.45 15.52
C GLU A 157 -5.31 0.59 14.28
N ARG A 158 -4.88 -0.68 14.32
CA ARG A 158 -5.10 -1.68 13.25
C ARG A 158 -6.22 -2.67 13.59
N SER A 159 -7.21 -2.19 14.33
CA SER A 159 -8.33 -2.96 14.83
C SER A 159 -9.58 -2.10 15.03
N GLY A 160 -10.71 -2.77 15.22
CA GLY A 160 -11.99 -2.13 15.50
C GLY A 160 -12.78 -1.73 14.24
N PRO A 161 -14.01 -1.24 14.44
CA PRO A 161 -14.97 -1.05 13.34
C PRO A 161 -14.49 -0.07 12.25
N ALA A 162 -13.78 0.99 12.63
CA ALA A 162 -13.27 1.98 11.69
C ALA A 162 -12.16 1.42 10.79
N TYR A 163 -11.30 0.56 11.34
CA TYR A 163 -10.27 -0.14 10.58
C TYR A 163 -10.89 -1.20 9.66
N ASP A 164 -11.84 -1.98 10.16
CA ASP A 164 -12.54 -2.99 9.36
C ASP A 164 -13.31 -2.36 8.19
N ALA A 165 -13.95 -1.21 8.40
CA ALA A 165 -14.61 -0.43 7.35
C ALA A 165 -13.62 0.07 6.28
N PHE A 166 -12.46 0.60 6.69
CA PHE A 166 -11.39 0.98 5.77
C PHE A 166 -10.92 -0.21 4.94
N VAL A 167 -10.63 -1.36 5.58
CA VAL A 167 -10.15 -2.56 4.88
C VAL A 167 -11.16 -3.04 3.85
N ALA A 168 -12.45 -3.03 4.20
CA ALA A 168 -13.52 -3.40 3.27
C ALA A 168 -13.58 -2.42 2.08
N LEU A 169 -13.56 -1.11 2.34
CA LEU A 169 -13.60 -0.08 1.30
C LEU A 169 -12.38 -0.14 0.37
N ALA A 170 -11.18 -0.26 0.95
CA ALA A 170 -9.94 -0.31 0.20
C ALA A 170 -9.85 -1.58 -0.67
N ASN A 171 -10.24 -2.75 -0.17
CA ASN A 171 -10.28 -3.95 -1.00
C ASN A 171 -11.32 -3.84 -2.11
N ALA A 172 -12.52 -3.33 -1.83
CA ALA A 172 -13.55 -3.14 -2.85
C ALA A 172 -13.07 -2.21 -3.98
N TYR A 173 -12.36 -1.14 -3.63
CA TYR A 173 -11.74 -0.25 -4.61
C TYR A 173 -10.64 -0.98 -5.41
N LEU A 174 -9.69 -1.65 -4.74
CA LEU A 174 -8.58 -2.34 -5.39
C LEU A 174 -9.04 -3.50 -6.30
N ASP A 175 -10.08 -4.24 -5.91
CA ASP A 175 -10.64 -5.35 -6.68
C ASP A 175 -11.43 -4.87 -7.91
N ALA A 176 -11.79 -3.58 -7.98
CA ALA A 176 -12.49 -2.97 -9.11
C ALA A 176 -11.54 -2.35 -10.16
N LEU A 177 -10.24 -2.28 -9.86
CA LEU A 177 -9.24 -1.69 -10.76
C LEU A 177 -8.96 -2.57 -11.98
N ASP A 178 -8.64 -1.91 -13.09
CA ASP A 178 -8.24 -2.57 -14.34
C ASP A 178 -6.82 -3.13 -14.24
N ASP A 179 -6.53 -4.18 -15.00
CA ASP A 179 -5.26 -4.92 -14.95
C ASP A 179 -4.04 -4.06 -15.35
N ASP A 180 -4.26 -3.00 -16.12
CA ASP A 180 -3.22 -2.05 -16.53
C ASP A 180 -3.00 -0.90 -15.54
N THR A 181 -3.86 -0.75 -14.51
CA THR A 181 -3.69 0.22 -13.42
C THR A 181 -2.40 -0.07 -12.67
N ILE A 182 -1.71 0.98 -12.21
CA ILE A 182 -0.45 0.86 -11.50
C ILE A 182 -0.69 1.01 -10.00
N LEU A 183 -0.11 0.11 -9.21
CA LEU A 183 -0.02 0.25 -7.76
C LEU A 183 1.43 0.54 -7.38
N VAL A 184 1.63 1.49 -6.46
CA VAL A 184 2.95 1.81 -5.91
C VAL A 184 2.86 1.84 -4.40
N LEU A 185 3.73 1.12 -3.71
CA LEU A 185 3.90 1.27 -2.28
C LEU A 185 4.97 2.32 -2.00
N VAL A 186 4.61 3.31 -1.18
CA VAL A 186 5.53 4.33 -0.67
C VAL A 186 5.61 4.28 0.85
N ASP A 187 6.81 4.45 1.40
CA ASP A 187 7.05 4.70 2.82
C ASP A 187 6.93 6.21 3.07
N CYS A 188 5.83 6.64 3.70
CA CYS A 188 5.61 8.03 4.07
C CYS A 188 6.21 8.31 5.44
N HIS A 189 6.93 9.43 5.54
CA HIS A 189 7.55 9.93 6.75
C HIS A 189 6.79 11.15 7.28
N THR A 190 6.79 11.30 8.60
CA THR A 190 6.35 12.47 9.37
C THR A 190 7.28 12.69 10.56
#